data_AF-A0A970GYN6-F1
#
_entry.id   AF-A0A970GYN6-F1
#
_cell.length_a   1.000
_cell.length_b   1.000
_cell.length_c   1.000
_cell.angle_alpha   90.00
_cell.angle_beta   90.00
_cell.angle_gamma   90.00
#
_symmetry.space_group_name_H-M   'P 1'
#
loop_
_entity.id
_entity.type
_entity.pdbx_description
1 polymer ?
#
loop_
_entity_poly.entity_id
_entity_poly.type
_entity_poly.pdbx_seq_one_letter_code
_entity_poly.pdbx_strand_id
1 'polypeptide(L)'
;MDAADINNSRDKEPMKGGYGDNYYMQLCHYISKFKYGNVKNEPASSIKIDVKGDFDQWDNENILTYNDYIDDVFDRNKTSAHDWSLKYTNTTGQNDIKTVKVTSDKDNVYFYVDTVDPIVNFEGERTMTLFINTGSKSNWYGYDFAVHRTGGSDMIIEKCKGGYEWEEVGKAEYKLSENMLMLSIPRKTLGVSDKEFSISFKWADNFSGDGDIFTFYTDGNASPYGRLNYLYVGEK
;
A
#
# COMPACT_ATOMS: atom_id res chain seq x y z
N MET A 1 20.82 -29.76 5.14
CA MET A 1 20.54 -28.89 6.29
C MET A 1 20.13 -27.57 5.70
N ASP A 2 18.83 -27.35 5.68
CA ASP A 2 18.19 -26.13 5.22
C ASP A 2 18.10 -25.19 6.43
N ALA A 3 18.41 -23.90 6.24
CA ALA A 3 18.54 -22.86 7.27
C ALA A 3 19.51 -23.17 8.45
N ALA A 4 20.72 -22.59 8.40
CA ALA A 4 21.46 -22.34 9.63
C ALA A 4 20.88 -21.07 10.30
N ASP A 5 21.11 -20.89 11.61
CA ASP A 5 20.46 -19.93 12.51
C ASP A 5 20.34 -18.47 12.01
N ILE A 6 19.79 -17.57 12.84
CA ILE A 6 19.61 -16.15 12.49
C ILE A 6 20.87 -15.48 11.88
N ASN A 7 22.08 -15.91 12.25
CA ASN A 7 23.34 -15.38 11.72
C ASN A 7 23.87 -16.15 10.50
N ASN A 8 23.35 -17.35 10.23
CA ASN A 8 23.87 -18.29 9.24
C ASN A 8 22.85 -18.70 8.17
N SER A 9 21.68 -18.03 8.09
CA SER A 9 20.70 -18.29 7.04
C SER A 9 21.28 -18.09 5.63
N ARG A 10 21.03 -19.06 4.74
CA ARG A 10 21.37 -18.96 3.31
C ARG A 10 20.30 -18.21 2.54
N ASP A 11 19.06 -18.28 3.03
CA ASP A 11 17.90 -17.69 2.39
C ASP A 11 17.70 -16.30 2.98
N LYS A 12 17.66 -15.29 2.10
CA LYS A 12 17.42 -13.88 2.47
C LYS A 12 15.93 -13.61 2.66
N GLU A 13 15.21 -14.56 3.23
CA GLU A 13 13.77 -14.49 3.43
C GLU A 13 13.41 -13.54 4.60
N PRO A 14 12.25 -12.87 4.55
CA PRO A 14 11.74 -12.13 5.69
C PRO A 14 11.54 -13.03 6.93
N MET A 15 11.81 -12.50 8.13
CA MET A 15 11.65 -13.23 9.38
C MET A 15 10.94 -12.44 10.48
N LYS A 16 10.09 -13.12 11.26
CA LYS A 16 9.48 -12.55 12.47
C LYS A 16 10.46 -12.61 13.65
N GLY A 17 10.59 -11.51 14.40
CA GLY A 17 11.38 -11.43 15.65
C GLY A 17 12.90 -11.30 15.46
N GLY A 18 13.41 -11.33 14.23
CA GLY A 18 14.81 -11.11 13.90
C GLY A 18 15.03 -9.82 13.12
N TYR A 19 15.70 -9.91 11.97
CA TYR A 19 16.03 -8.75 11.14
C TYR A 19 14.88 -8.25 10.25
N GLY A 20 13.67 -8.77 10.43
CA GLY A 20 12.54 -8.48 9.57
C GLY A 20 12.83 -8.91 8.14
N ASP A 21 12.59 -8.01 7.20
CA ASP A 21 12.86 -8.15 5.76
C ASP A 21 14.07 -7.31 5.31
N ASN A 22 14.91 -6.81 6.22
CA ASN A 22 15.96 -5.83 5.87
C ASN A 22 16.93 -6.35 4.80
N TYR A 23 17.40 -7.60 4.93
CA TYR A 23 18.28 -8.21 3.95
C TYR A 23 17.57 -8.51 2.62
N TYR A 24 16.27 -8.85 2.68
CA TYR A 24 15.43 -9.03 1.50
C TYR A 24 15.28 -7.71 0.72
N MET A 25 15.00 -6.61 1.42
CA MET A 25 14.86 -5.29 0.81
C MET A 25 16.18 -4.75 0.26
N GLN A 26 17.30 -4.99 0.94
CA GLN A 26 18.63 -4.69 0.39
C GLN A 26 18.91 -5.48 -0.88
N LEU A 27 18.58 -6.78 -0.90
CA LEU A 27 18.71 -7.61 -2.10
C LEU A 27 17.88 -7.02 -3.25
N CYS A 28 16.60 -6.71 -3.02
CA CYS A 28 15.72 -6.10 -4.02
C CYS A 28 16.31 -4.78 -4.56
N HIS A 29 16.79 -3.92 -3.66
CA HIS A 29 17.42 -2.65 -4.03
C HIS A 29 18.65 -2.84 -4.92
N TYR A 30 19.59 -3.70 -4.53
CA TYR A 30 20.83 -3.90 -5.29
C TYR A 30 20.60 -4.66 -6.60
N ILE A 31 19.63 -5.57 -6.66
CA ILE A 31 19.19 -6.19 -7.93
C ILE A 31 18.63 -5.13 -8.86
N SER A 32 17.74 -4.25 -8.36
CA SER A 32 17.17 -3.17 -9.16
C SER A 32 18.26 -2.25 -9.71
N LYS A 33 19.19 -1.81 -8.84
CA LYS A 33 20.34 -0.99 -9.25
C LYS A 33 21.25 -1.68 -10.26
N PHE A 34 21.49 -2.99 -10.12
CA PHE A 34 22.32 -3.74 -11.07
C PHE A 34 21.65 -3.91 -12.44
N LYS A 35 20.35 -4.28 -12.45
CA LYS A 35 19.62 -4.59 -13.69
C LYS A 35 19.16 -3.35 -14.45
N TYR A 36 18.72 -2.33 -13.74
CA TYR A 36 18.07 -1.17 -14.34
C TYR A 36 18.91 0.11 -14.18
N GLY A 37 19.88 0.14 -13.27
CA GLY A 37 20.65 1.35 -13.00
C GLY A 37 19.77 2.47 -12.43
N ASN A 38 20.06 3.70 -12.84
CA ASN A 38 19.22 4.87 -12.51
C ASN A 38 18.28 5.16 -13.68
N VAL A 39 17.21 4.39 -13.83
CA VAL A 39 16.15 4.74 -14.79
C VAL A 39 15.38 5.92 -14.23
N LYS A 40 15.32 7.02 -14.97
CA LYS A 40 14.36 8.10 -14.68
C LYS A 40 12.99 7.61 -15.15
N ASN A 41 12.01 7.60 -14.25
CA ASN A 41 10.62 7.39 -14.65
C ASN A 41 10.09 8.70 -15.21
N GLU A 42 9.60 8.68 -16.44
CA GLU A 42 8.94 9.83 -17.05
C GLU A 42 7.58 10.07 -16.38
N PRO A 43 7.11 11.34 -16.31
CA PRO A 43 5.80 11.64 -15.79
C PRO A 43 4.69 10.90 -16.55
N ALA A 44 3.74 10.35 -15.81
CA ALA A 44 2.53 9.81 -16.38
C ALA A 44 1.60 10.94 -16.86
N SER A 45 0.66 10.60 -17.75
CA SER A 45 -0.31 11.56 -18.27
C SER A 45 -1.18 12.18 -17.16
N SER A 46 -1.39 13.49 -17.26
CA SER A 46 -2.26 14.27 -16.37
C SER A 46 -3.72 14.09 -16.81
N ILE A 47 -4.50 13.35 -16.02
CA ILE A 47 -5.90 13.01 -16.31
C ILE A 47 -6.74 13.33 -15.08
N LYS A 48 -7.71 14.22 -15.26
CA LYS A 48 -8.66 14.57 -14.21
C LYS A 48 -9.73 13.49 -14.08
N ILE A 49 -10.05 13.12 -12.84
CA ILE A 49 -11.16 12.22 -12.49
C ILE A 49 -12.26 13.03 -11.80
N ASP A 50 -13.51 12.84 -12.24
CA ASP A 50 -14.68 13.25 -11.45
C ASP A 50 -15.05 12.11 -10.49
N VAL A 51 -14.74 12.29 -9.20
CA VAL A 51 -15.00 11.29 -8.15
C VAL A 51 -16.51 11.05 -7.93
N LYS A 52 -17.40 11.95 -8.38
CA LYS A 52 -18.85 11.71 -8.30
C LYS A 52 -19.38 10.98 -9.54
N GLY A 53 -18.61 10.99 -10.63
CA GLY A 53 -18.90 10.34 -11.90
C GLY A 53 -18.73 8.82 -11.87
N ASP A 54 -18.77 8.22 -13.05
CA ASP A 54 -18.69 6.76 -13.22
C ASP A 54 -17.24 6.25 -13.21
N PHE A 55 -17.09 4.96 -12.94
CA PHE A 55 -15.76 4.33 -12.83
C PHE A 55 -15.10 4.06 -14.20
N ASP A 56 -15.84 4.16 -15.30
CA ASP A 56 -15.34 3.98 -16.68
C ASP A 56 -14.24 4.98 -17.07
N GLN A 57 -14.17 6.13 -16.39
CA GLN A 57 -13.06 7.09 -16.48
C GLN A 57 -11.70 6.43 -16.25
N TRP A 58 -11.65 5.37 -15.44
CA TRP A 58 -10.44 4.62 -15.11
C TRP A 58 -10.02 3.61 -16.19
N ASP A 59 -10.81 3.42 -17.25
CA ASP A 59 -10.47 2.56 -18.40
C ASP A 59 -9.55 3.25 -19.42
N ASN A 60 -9.18 4.50 -19.18
CA ASN A 60 -8.22 5.23 -20.01
C ASN A 60 -6.83 4.57 -19.94
N GLU A 61 -6.34 4.10 -21.08
CA GLU A 61 -5.04 3.40 -21.22
C GLU A 61 -3.81 4.23 -20.79
N ASN A 62 -3.96 5.55 -20.68
CA ASN A 62 -2.88 6.44 -20.24
C ASN A 62 -2.82 6.63 -18.72
N ILE A 63 -3.78 6.06 -17.96
CA ILE A 63 -3.74 6.04 -16.50
C ILE A 63 -2.79 4.93 -16.04
N LEU A 64 -1.87 5.28 -15.14
CA LEU A 64 -0.92 4.33 -14.60
C LEU A 64 -1.64 3.26 -13.77
N THR A 65 -1.49 2.01 -14.20
CA THR A 65 -2.17 0.84 -13.63
C THR A 65 -1.14 -0.17 -13.12
N TYR A 66 -1.34 -0.62 -11.89
CA TYR A 66 -0.62 -1.70 -11.24
C TYR A 66 -1.58 -2.85 -10.96
N ASN A 67 -1.11 -4.08 -11.15
CA ASN A 67 -1.85 -5.29 -10.80
C ASN A 67 -1.16 -5.99 -9.63
N ASP A 68 -1.96 -6.60 -8.77
CA ASP A 68 -1.50 -7.46 -7.71
C ASP A 68 -1.83 -8.92 -7.99
N TYR A 69 -1.24 -9.82 -7.21
CA TYR A 69 -1.59 -11.23 -7.25
C TYR A 69 -2.89 -11.47 -6.49
N ILE A 70 -3.89 -12.04 -7.18
CA ILE A 70 -5.15 -12.49 -6.58
C ILE A 70 -5.03 -13.88 -5.96
N ASP A 71 -6.08 -14.30 -5.25
CA ASP A 71 -6.19 -15.57 -4.52
C ASP A 71 -5.16 -15.70 -3.38
N ASP A 72 -4.81 -14.59 -2.74
CA ASP A 72 -3.76 -14.52 -1.71
C ASP A 72 -4.27 -14.20 -0.28
N VAL A 73 -5.58 -14.07 -0.12
CA VAL A 73 -6.29 -13.80 1.15
C VAL A 73 -6.83 -15.04 1.86
N PHE A 74 -6.41 -16.24 1.45
CA PHE A 74 -6.92 -17.48 2.02
C PHE A 74 -6.54 -17.68 3.50
N ASP A 75 -7.44 -18.32 4.25
CA ASP A 75 -7.18 -18.72 5.62
C ASP A 75 -5.93 -19.61 5.73
N ARG A 76 -5.00 -19.19 6.57
CA ARG A 76 -3.85 -20.01 6.96
C ARG A 76 -4.26 -20.85 8.16
N ASN A 77 -4.16 -22.16 8.06
CA ASN A 77 -4.45 -23.09 9.16
C ASN A 77 -3.65 -24.39 8.96
N LYS A 78 -2.38 -24.38 9.39
CA LYS A 78 -1.44 -25.49 9.18
C LYS A 78 -0.57 -25.73 10.40
N THR A 79 -0.31 -26.99 10.70
CA THR A 79 0.67 -27.41 11.72
C THR A 79 2.07 -27.27 11.15
N SER A 80 3.03 -26.83 11.97
CA SER A 80 4.44 -26.73 11.55
C SER A 80 4.99 -28.09 11.14
N ALA A 81 5.78 -28.11 10.06
CA ALA A 81 6.47 -29.31 9.59
C ALA A 81 7.65 -29.70 10.50
N HIS A 82 8.18 -28.76 11.29
CA HIS A 82 9.32 -28.97 12.18
C HIS A 82 8.89 -29.27 13.62
N ASP A 83 7.86 -28.58 14.12
CA ASP A 83 7.37 -28.74 15.49
C ASP A 83 5.85 -28.94 15.51
N TRP A 84 5.41 -30.18 15.66
CA TRP A 84 3.98 -30.53 15.60
C TRP A 84 3.13 -29.94 16.73
N SER A 85 3.75 -29.35 17.77
CA SER A 85 3.03 -28.61 18.80
C SER A 85 2.64 -27.20 18.34
N LEU A 86 3.30 -26.66 17.31
CA LEU A 86 3.03 -25.34 16.75
C LEU A 86 1.99 -25.42 15.63
N LYS A 87 0.97 -24.58 15.74
CA LYS A 87 -0.08 -24.40 14.74
C LYS A 87 -0.13 -22.95 14.28
N TYR A 88 0.01 -22.72 12.99
CA TYR A 88 -0.10 -21.41 12.37
C TYR A 88 -1.55 -21.21 11.90
N THR A 89 -2.21 -20.22 12.49
CA THR A 89 -3.56 -19.81 12.12
C THR A 89 -3.60 -18.33 11.81
N ASN A 90 -4.19 -17.95 10.68
CA ASN A 90 -4.50 -16.58 10.33
C ASN A 90 -5.75 -16.56 9.43
N THR A 91 -6.77 -15.84 9.85
CA THR A 91 -8.06 -15.71 9.14
C THR A 91 -8.39 -14.23 8.90
N THR A 92 -7.37 -13.41 8.72
CA THR A 92 -7.51 -11.96 8.55
C THR A 92 -7.63 -11.55 7.08
N GLY A 93 -7.40 -12.46 6.13
CA GLY A 93 -7.64 -12.18 4.72
C GLY A 93 -9.09 -11.78 4.48
N GLN A 94 -9.30 -10.66 3.78
CA GLN A 94 -10.62 -10.07 3.60
C GLN A 94 -10.77 -9.47 2.19
N ASN A 95 -10.18 -8.31 1.94
CA ASN A 95 -10.30 -7.64 0.65
C ASN A 95 -9.10 -8.01 -0.25
N ASP A 96 -9.29 -8.94 -1.18
CA ASP A 96 -8.27 -9.36 -2.16
C ASP A 96 -8.08 -8.28 -3.23
N ILE A 97 -7.05 -7.44 -3.06
CA ILE A 97 -6.77 -6.32 -3.97
C ILE A 97 -6.25 -6.87 -5.29
N LYS A 98 -6.86 -6.41 -6.39
CA LYS A 98 -6.52 -6.87 -7.74
C LYS A 98 -5.85 -5.79 -8.56
N THR A 99 -6.46 -4.61 -8.63
CA THR A 99 -6.00 -3.51 -9.49
C THR A 99 -5.87 -2.23 -8.69
N VAL A 100 -4.76 -1.51 -8.90
CA VAL A 100 -4.51 -0.21 -8.31
C VAL A 100 -4.17 0.77 -9.43
N LYS A 101 -4.81 1.94 -9.45
CA LYS A 101 -4.56 2.97 -10.46
C LYS A 101 -4.33 4.33 -9.81
N VAL A 102 -3.55 5.16 -10.50
CA VAL A 102 -3.21 6.51 -10.03
C VAL A 102 -3.05 7.47 -11.20
N THR A 103 -3.56 8.69 -11.01
CA THR A 103 -3.32 9.82 -11.91
C THR A 103 -3.39 11.13 -11.11
N SER A 104 -3.17 12.26 -11.75
CA SER A 104 -3.27 13.57 -11.12
C SER A 104 -3.65 14.63 -12.14
N ASP A 105 -4.10 15.77 -11.63
CA ASP A 105 -4.21 17.01 -12.38
C ASP A 105 -3.46 18.15 -11.67
N LYS A 106 -3.72 19.38 -12.06
CA LYS A 106 -3.09 20.57 -11.46
C LYS A 106 -3.37 20.73 -9.96
N ASP A 107 -4.49 20.20 -9.45
CA ASP A 107 -5.01 20.44 -8.10
C ASP A 107 -4.98 19.18 -7.21
N ASN A 108 -5.22 17.99 -7.78
CA ASN A 108 -5.43 16.74 -7.03
C ASN A 108 -4.59 15.56 -7.54
N VAL A 109 -4.36 14.59 -6.65
CA VAL A 109 -3.96 13.21 -7.00
C VAL A 109 -5.18 12.32 -6.81
N TYR A 110 -5.44 11.47 -7.79
CA TYR A 110 -6.57 10.54 -7.81
C TYR A 110 -6.04 9.11 -7.66
N PHE A 111 -6.71 8.33 -6.83
CA PHE A 111 -6.41 6.92 -6.64
C PHE A 111 -7.65 6.08 -6.90
N TYR A 112 -7.42 4.88 -7.40
CA TYR A 112 -8.42 3.84 -7.55
C TYR A 112 -7.85 2.51 -7.07
N VAL A 113 -8.71 1.72 -6.46
CA VAL A 113 -8.45 0.33 -6.11
C VAL A 113 -9.69 -0.50 -6.37
N ASP A 114 -9.49 -1.69 -6.93
CA ASP A 114 -10.52 -2.73 -6.97
C ASP A 114 -10.06 -4.03 -6.32
N THR A 115 -11.06 -4.78 -5.87
CA THR A 115 -10.89 -6.10 -5.27
C THR A 115 -11.58 -7.19 -6.09
N VAL A 116 -11.23 -8.44 -5.86
CA VAL A 116 -11.88 -9.60 -6.51
C VAL A 116 -13.37 -9.66 -6.17
N ASP A 117 -13.69 -9.55 -4.89
CA ASP A 117 -15.05 -9.55 -4.33
C ASP A 117 -15.46 -8.14 -3.85
N PRO A 118 -16.75 -7.86 -3.58
CA PRO A 118 -17.18 -6.58 -3.01
C PRO A 118 -16.40 -6.18 -1.74
N ILE A 119 -16.05 -4.91 -1.63
CA ILE A 119 -15.30 -4.38 -0.48
C ILE A 119 -16.17 -4.49 0.77
N VAL A 120 -15.62 -5.09 1.82
CA VAL A 120 -16.28 -5.27 3.11
C VAL A 120 -15.53 -4.52 4.22
N ASN A 121 -16.21 -4.33 5.36
CA ASN A 121 -15.65 -3.68 6.55
C ASN A 121 -15.15 -2.24 6.32
N PHE A 122 -15.74 -1.50 5.35
CA PHE A 122 -15.31 -0.15 5.01
C PHE A 122 -15.39 0.84 6.18
N GLU A 123 -16.44 0.78 7.01
CA GLU A 123 -16.65 1.71 8.12
C GLU A 123 -16.12 1.19 9.47
N GLY A 124 -15.56 -0.03 9.51
CA GLY A 124 -15.15 -0.68 10.76
C GLY A 124 -13.73 -0.35 11.21
N GLU A 125 -13.06 -1.31 11.83
CA GLU A 125 -11.66 -1.20 12.23
C GLU A 125 -10.76 -1.94 11.24
N ARG A 126 -9.46 -1.61 11.21
CA ARG A 126 -8.45 -2.26 10.34
C ARG A 126 -8.89 -2.25 8.87
N THR A 127 -9.38 -1.11 8.44
CA THR A 127 -9.95 -0.88 7.10
C THR A 127 -8.87 -0.85 6.02
N MET A 128 -9.28 -1.03 4.77
CA MET A 128 -8.43 -0.80 3.61
C MET A 128 -7.90 0.63 3.62
N THR A 129 -6.58 0.76 3.77
CA THR A 129 -5.87 2.02 4.00
C THR A 129 -4.90 2.30 2.86
N LEU A 130 -4.92 3.54 2.35
CA LEU A 130 -3.91 4.03 1.41
C LEU A 130 -2.77 4.70 2.20
N PHE A 131 -1.55 4.20 2.04
CA PHE A 131 -0.34 4.81 2.59
C PHE A 131 0.46 5.52 1.50
N ILE A 132 0.96 6.72 1.79
CA ILE A 132 1.65 7.57 0.82
C ILE A 132 2.96 8.10 1.40
N ASN A 133 4.03 8.02 0.63
CA ASN A 133 5.33 8.60 0.85
C ASN A 133 5.57 9.74 -0.15
N THR A 134 5.89 10.92 0.38
CA THR A 134 6.21 12.16 -0.34
C THR A 134 7.63 12.66 -0.01
N GLY A 135 8.40 11.92 0.79
CA GLY A 135 9.77 12.25 1.19
C GLY A 135 9.91 12.99 2.52
N SER A 136 8.91 12.97 3.41
CA SER A 136 9.01 13.60 4.73
C SER A 136 10.00 12.87 5.65
N LYS A 137 10.64 13.65 6.54
CA LYS A 137 11.50 13.11 7.61
C LYS A 137 10.70 12.51 8.77
N SER A 138 9.53 13.09 9.05
CA SER A 138 8.57 12.56 10.03
C SER A 138 7.66 11.59 9.31
N ASN A 139 7.93 10.30 9.46
CA ASN A 139 7.22 9.22 8.79
C ASN A 139 7.14 7.96 9.65
N TRP A 140 6.23 7.05 9.27
CA TRP A 140 6.12 5.70 9.78
C TRP A 140 6.65 4.73 8.72
N TYR A 141 7.85 4.18 8.90
CA TYR A 141 8.50 3.28 7.94
C TYR A 141 8.51 3.81 6.49
N GLY A 142 8.67 5.13 6.32
CA GLY A 142 8.65 5.81 5.03
C GLY A 142 7.29 6.39 4.63
N TYR A 143 6.20 6.10 5.33
CA TYR A 143 4.89 6.67 5.01
C TYR A 143 4.63 7.97 5.75
N ASP A 144 4.32 9.01 4.97
CA ASP A 144 4.08 10.37 5.44
C ASP A 144 2.59 10.61 5.69
N PHE A 145 1.73 9.89 4.97
CA PHE A 145 0.28 9.98 5.07
C PHE A 145 -0.36 8.59 5.09
N ALA A 146 -1.48 8.50 5.80
CA ALA A 146 -2.41 7.37 5.76
C ALA A 146 -3.81 7.92 5.48
N VAL A 147 -4.58 7.23 4.63
CA VAL A 147 -5.96 7.61 4.31
C VAL A 147 -6.88 6.46 4.65
N HIS A 148 -7.96 6.78 5.36
CA HIS A 148 -8.99 5.83 5.82
C HIS A 148 -8.56 4.84 6.91
N ARG A 149 -7.42 5.05 7.57
CA ARG A 149 -6.84 4.12 8.57
C ARG A 149 -7.73 3.88 9.80
N THR A 150 -8.52 4.89 10.19
CA THR A 150 -9.40 4.82 11.37
C THR A 150 -10.82 4.38 11.04
N GLY A 151 -11.09 4.04 9.78
CA GLY A 151 -12.43 3.68 9.30
C GLY A 151 -13.45 4.80 9.43
N GLY A 152 -14.73 4.42 9.60
CA GLY A 152 -15.88 5.32 9.54
C GLY A 152 -16.35 5.63 8.11
N SER A 153 -17.34 6.50 8.00
CA SER A 153 -17.97 6.86 6.72
C SER A 153 -17.20 7.94 5.93
N ASP A 154 -16.24 8.61 6.56
CA ASP A 154 -15.41 9.64 5.92
C ASP A 154 -14.01 9.07 5.61
N MET A 155 -13.45 9.39 4.45
CA MET A 155 -12.04 9.13 4.16
C MET A 155 -11.14 10.18 4.82
N ILE A 156 -10.79 9.96 6.08
CA ILE A 156 -9.88 10.83 6.83
C ILE A 156 -8.46 10.70 6.27
N ILE A 157 -7.82 11.85 6.01
CA ILE A 157 -6.41 11.94 5.64
C ILE A 157 -5.64 12.29 6.90
N GLU A 158 -4.73 11.41 7.30
CA GLU A 158 -3.84 11.62 8.42
C GLU A 158 -2.40 11.83 7.95
N LYS A 159 -1.67 12.72 8.61
CA LYS A 159 -0.24 12.95 8.42
C LYS A 159 0.55 12.35 9.58
N CYS A 160 1.66 11.69 9.27
CA CYS A 160 2.53 11.10 10.28
C CYS A 160 3.32 12.19 11.03
N LYS A 161 3.39 12.07 12.37
CA LYS A 161 4.26 12.89 13.23
C LYS A 161 5.66 12.29 13.42
N GLY A 162 5.82 11.01 13.07
CA GLY A 162 7.00 10.19 13.32
C GLY A 162 6.65 8.99 14.20
N GLY A 163 7.25 7.82 13.92
CA GLY A 163 6.80 6.58 14.55
C GLY A 163 5.37 6.24 14.10
N TYR A 164 4.57 5.57 14.94
CA TYR A 164 3.16 5.26 14.62
C TYR A 164 2.19 6.27 15.26
N GLU A 165 2.43 7.55 14.99
CA GLU A 165 1.64 8.66 15.51
C GLU A 165 1.13 9.51 14.33
N TRP A 166 -0.17 9.79 14.32
CA TRP A 166 -0.90 10.32 13.18
C TRP A 166 -1.78 11.51 13.60
N GLU A 167 -1.85 12.55 12.76
CA GLU A 167 -2.72 13.71 12.96
C GLU A 167 -3.67 13.88 11.76
N GLU A 168 -4.97 14.10 12.01
CA GLU A 168 -5.91 14.42 10.94
C GLU A 168 -5.53 15.77 10.30
N VAL A 169 -5.43 15.79 8.97
CA VAL A 169 -5.10 16.99 8.16
C VAL A 169 -6.14 17.31 7.09
N GLY A 170 -7.18 16.49 6.96
CA GLY A 170 -8.28 16.74 6.05
C GLY A 170 -9.08 15.48 5.72
N LYS A 171 -9.94 15.60 4.70
CA LYS A 171 -10.77 14.51 4.19
C LYS A 171 -10.60 14.41 2.68
N ALA A 172 -10.56 13.19 2.15
CA ALA A 172 -10.60 12.93 0.72
C ALA A 172 -12.07 12.85 0.26
N GLU A 173 -12.35 13.37 -0.94
CA GLU A 173 -13.59 13.01 -1.63
C GLU A 173 -13.45 11.59 -2.17
N TYR A 174 -14.47 10.76 -2.05
CA TYR A 174 -14.43 9.38 -2.52
C TYR A 174 -15.77 8.88 -3.06
N LYS A 175 -15.73 7.78 -3.81
CA LYS A 175 -16.88 6.98 -4.20
C LYS A 175 -16.53 5.51 -4.06
N LEU A 176 -17.39 4.78 -3.36
CA LEU A 176 -17.34 3.33 -3.18
C LEU A 176 -18.54 2.73 -3.93
N SER A 177 -18.31 1.66 -4.69
CA SER A 177 -19.36 0.88 -5.34
C SER A 177 -18.92 -0.57 -5.47
N GLU A 178 -19.60 -1.47 -4.76
CA GLU A 178 -19.28 -2.90 -4.73
C GLU A 178 -17.80 -3.15 -4.40
N ASN A 179 -17.02 -3.59 -5.37
CA ASN A 179 -15.60 -3.91 -5.26
C ASN A 179 -14.67 -2.77 -5.68
N MET A 180 -15.19 -1.59 -6.01
CA MET A 180 -14.40 -0.47 -6.54
C MET A 180 -14.44 0.73 -5.62
N LEU A 181 -13.27 1.32 -5.39
CA LEU A 181 -13.08 2.52 -4.60
C LEU A 181 -12.21 3.52 -5.37
N MET A 182 -12.68 4.76 -5.48
CA MET A 182 -11.86 5.87 -5.98
C MET A 182 -11.91 7.06 -5.04
N LEU A 183 -10.83 7.83 -5.00
CA LEU A 183 -10.71 9.02 -4.17
C LEU A 183 -9.85 10.11 -4.81
N SER A 184 -10.08 11.34 -4.36
CA SER A 184 -9.30 12.54 -4.72
C SER A 184 -8.68 13.16 -3.48
N ILE A 185 -7.36 13.40 -3.55
CA ILE A 185 -6.59 14.05 -2.50
C ILE A 185 -5.99 15.35 -3.05
N PRO A 186 -6.22 16.51 -2.41
CA PRO A 186 -5.58 17.75 -2.83
C PRO A 186 -4.05 17.65 -2.77
N ARG A 187 -3.37 18.02 -3.86
CA ARG A 187 -1.90 18.05 -3.93
C ARG A 187 -1.27 18.93 -2.85
N LYS A 188 -1.99 19.99 -2.46
CA LYS A 188 -1.59 20.88 -1.37
C LYS A 188 -1.54 20.16 -0.02
N THR A 189 -2.48 19.26 0.25
CA THR A 189 -2.50 18.44 1.48
C THR A 189 -1.28 17.52 1.53
N LEU A 190 -0.93 16.91 0.40
CA LEU A 190 0.24 16.04 0.26
C LEU A 190 1.58 16.80 0.15
N GLY A 191 1.55 18.12 0.00
CA GLY A 191 2.78 18.92 -0.18
C GLY A 191 3.47 18.76 -1.56
N VAL A 192 2.79 18.20 -2.56
CA VAL A 192 3.35 17.90 -3.90
C VAL A 192 2.93 18.93 -4.96
N SER A 193 3.28 20.19 -4.72
CA SER A 193 2.84 21.33 -5.55
C SER A 193 3.78 21.69 -6.71
N ASP A 194 4.89 20.96 -6.87
CA ASP A 194 5.88 21.18 -7.92
C ASP A 194 5.34 20.83 -9.31
N LYS A 195 6.03 21.29 -10.36
CA LYS A 195 5.63 20.98 -11.75
C LYS A 195 5.70 19.47 -12.01
N GLU A 196 6.79 18.84 -11.60
CA GLU A 196 7.00 17.40 -11.62
C GLU A 196 7.12 16.97 -10.15
N PHE A 197 6.47 15.87 -9.77
CA PHE A 197 6.55 15.34 -8.42
C PHE A 197 6.52 13.82 -8.46
N SER A 198 7.01 13.19 -7.39
CA SER A 198 6.97 11.75 -7.23
C SER A 198 6.38 11.37 -5.89
N ILE A 199 5.52 10.37 -5.88
CA ILE A 199 5.00 9.75 -4.66
C ILE A 199 5.21 8.25 -4.75
N SER A 200 5.56 7.62 -3.64
CA SER A 200 5.44 6.16 -3.51
C SER A 200 4.23 5.84 -2.65
N PHE A 201 3.50 4.78 -2.96
CA PHE A 201 2.26 4.47 -2.27
C PHE A 201 1.95 2.98 -2.27
N LYS A 202 1.03 2.60 -1.38
CA LYS A 202 0.45 1.26 -1.35
C LYS A 202 -0.93 1.26 -0.71
N TRP A 203 -1.68 0.21 -1.00
CA TRP A 203 -2.89 -0.15 -0.25
C TRP A 203 -2.59 -1.30 0.70
N ALA A 204 -3.19 -1.27 1.89
CA ALA A 204 -3.13 -2.39 2.83
C ALA A 204 -4.48 -2.53 3.55
N ASP A 205 -5.00 -3.74 3.59
CA ASP A 205 -6.27 -4.10 4.19
C ASP A 205 -6.04 -5.03 5.39
N ASN A 206 -6.87 -4.89 6.42
CA ASN A 206 -6.89 -5.73 7.62
C ASN A 206 -5.51 -6.05 8.25
N PHE A 207 -4.55 -5.13 8.14
CA PHE A 207 -3.25 -5.21 8.82
C PHE A 207 -3.38 -4.87 10.32
N SER A 208 -2.33 -5.06 11.11
CA SER A 208 -2.39 -4.75 12.55
C SER A 208 -2.46 -3.24 12.80
N GLY A 209 -3.43 -2.83 13.62
CA GLY A 209 -3.62 -1.43 14.01
C GLY A 209 -2.64 -0.91 15.07
N ASP A 210 -1.63 -1.67 15.46
CA ASP A 210 -0.64 -1.30 16.48
C ASP A 210 0.68 -0.73 15.91
N GLY A 211 0.79 -0.65 14.59
CA GLY A 211 1.96 -0.08 13.91
C GLY A 211 3.09 -1.06 13.61
N ASP A 212 2.85 -2.37 13.75
CA ASP A 212 3.77 -3.39 13.23
C ASP A 212 3.63 -3.54 11.69
N ILE A 213 4.54 -2.90 10.96
CA ILE A 213 4.57 -2.97 9.48
C ILE A 213 4.75 -4.39 8.94
N PHE A 214 5.30 -5.32 9.72
CA PHE A 214 5.50 -6.69 9.25
C PHE A 214 4.19 -7.44 9.09
N THR A 215 3.08 -6.92 9.63
CA THR A 215 1.74 -7.45 9.34
C THR A 215 1.32 -7.28 7.89
N PHE A 216 1.98 -6.41 7.10
CA PHE A 216 1.83 -6.38 5.63
C PHE A 216 2.31 -7.65 4.92
N TYR A 217 2.97 -8.58 5.63
CA TYR A 217 3.33 -9.90 5.09
C TYR A 217 2.37 -11.01 5.54
N THR A 218 1.62 -10.80 6.62
CA THR A 218 0.90 -11.88 7.31
C THR A 218 -0.58 -11.65 7.43
N ASP A 219 -1.04 -10.40 7.52
CA ASP A 219 -2.41 -10.07 7.84
C ASP A 219 -3.09 -9.37 6.67
N GLY A 220 -4.37 -9.70 6.46
CA GLY A 220 -5.17 -9.15 5.38
C GLY A 220 -4.53 -9.30 4.01
N ASN A 221 -4.47 -8.19 3.28
CA ASN A 221 -3.81 -8.09 1.98
C ASN A 221 -3.01 -6.78 1.91
N ALA A 222 -1.89 -6.78 1.18
CA ALA A 222 -1.08 -5.58 0.99
C ALA A 222 -0.58 -5.49 -0.45
N SER A 223 -0.93 -4.38 -1.12
CA SER A 223 -0.68 -4.16 -2.54
C SER A 223 0.24 -2.96 -2.77
N PRO A 224 1.52 -3.17 -3.10
CA PRO A 224 2.20 -4.46 -3.29
C PRO A 224 2.67 -5.06 -1.95
N TYR A 225 3.05 -6.34 -1.95
CA TYR A 225 3.43 -7.09 -0.75
C TYR A 225 4.47 -6.44 0.16
N GLY A 226 4.29 -6.62 1.47
CA GLY A 226 5.32 -6.30 2.45
C GLY A 226 5.66 -4.81 2.48
N ARG A 227 6.96 -4.47 2.42
CA ARG A 227 7.42 -3.06 2.38
C ARG A 227 7.69 -2.52 0.98
N LEU A 228 7.30 -3.24 -0.08
CA LEU A 228 7.36 -2.72 -1.43
C LEU A 228 6.33 -1.60 -1.62
N ASN A 229 6.53 -0.79 -2.64
CA ASN A 229 5.67 0.34 -2.98
C ASN A 229 5.51 0.46 -4.49
N TYR A 230 4.35 0.97 -4.91
CA TYR A 230 4.17 1.52 -6.24
C TYR A 230 4.75 2.94 -6.31
N LEU A 231 5.19 3.34 -7.50
CA LEU A 231 5.74 4.68 -7.73
C LEU A 231 4.83 5.43 -8.71
N TYR A 232 4.53 6.68 -8.41
CA TYR A 232 3.87 7.57 -9.36
C TYR A 232 4.74 8.81 -9.55
N VAL A 233 5.09 9.11 -10.81
CA VAL A 233 5.68 10.40 -11.20
C VAL A 233 4.60 11.15 -11.97
N GLY A 234 4.17 12.29 -11.43
CA GLY A 234 3.13 13.12 -12.02
C GLY A 234 3.70 14.46 -12.49
N GLU A 235 2.99 15.09 -13.43
CA GLU A 235 3.24 16.47 -13.83
C GLU A 235 1.98 17.34 -13.75
N LYS A 236 2.17 18.67 -13.70
CA LYS A 236 1.10 19.66 -13.75
C LYS A 236 0.46 19.79 -15.12
#